data_AF-A0A1Y4RUQ3-F1
#
_entry.id   AF-A0A1Y4RUQ3-F1
#
_cell.length_a   1.000
_cell.length_b   1.000
_cell.length_c   1.000
_cell.angle_alpha   90.00
_cell.angle_beta   90.00
_cell.angle_gamma   90.00
#
_symmetry.space_group_name_H-M   'P 1'
#
loop_
_entity.id
_entity.type
_entity.pdbx_description
1 polymer ?
#
loop_
_entity_poly.entity_id
_entity_poly.type
_entity_poly.pdbx_seq_one_letter_code
_entity_poly.pdbx_strand_id
1 'polypeptide(L)'
;MSYQMLVKNLFNDMYLFFSGGEAIGLQRLADDYQGEPLLTAFLGNLNQALEIPYMDAMQGSYAIYKKYCGKALSDSDWDAAVSEIRAYMEKWPNEWCKGIILALLELLEREAKKNANPSTESQEERIEEQREQELEPAA
;
A
#
# COMPACT_ATOMS: atom_id res chain seq x y z
N MET A 1 -9.95 -8.95 -1.08
CA MET A 1 -8.74 -9.13 -1.93
C MET A 1 -7.54 -9.33 -1.00
N SER A 2 -6.52 -10.13 -1.35
CA SER A 2 -5.32 -10.22 -0.49
C SER A 2 -4.48 -8.94 -0.62
N TYR A 3 -3.79 -8.53 0.44
CA TYR A 3 -2.90 -7.35 0.44
C TYR A 3 -1.85 -7.44 -0.69
N GLN A 4 -1.31 -8.63 -0.92
CA GLN A 4 -0.38 -8.87 -2.03
C GLN A 4 -0.99 -8.55 -3.41
N MET A 5 -2.24 -8.93 -3.65
CA MET A 5 -2.92 -8.68 -4.92
C MET A 5 -3.27 -7.19 -5.09
N LEU A 6 -3.70 -6.54 -3.99
CA LEU A 6 -3.92 -5.10 -3.94
C LEU A 6 -2.66 -4.33 -4.34
N VAL A 7 -1.54 -4.56 -3.64
CA VAL A 7 -0.29 -3.83 -3.90
C VAL A 7 0.21 -4.10 -5.31
N LYS A 8 0.17 -5.36 -5.78
CA LYS A 8 0.58 -5.69 -7.15
C LYS A 8 -0.24 -4.92 -8.20
N ASN A 9 -1.57 -4.92 -8.07
CA ASN A 9 -2.44 -4.25 -9.03
C ASN A 9 -2.22 -2.74 -9.01
N LEU A 10 -2.15 -2.14 -7.81
CA LEU A 10 -1.93 -0.71 -7.66
C LEU A 10 -0.57 -0.29 -8.25
N PHE A 11 0.51 -1.03 -8.01
CA PHE A 11 1.81 -0.71 -8.61
C PHE A 11 1.79 -0.78 -10.14
N ASN A 12 1.10 -1.76 -10.73
CA ASN A 12 0.95 -1.87 -12.17
C ASN A 12 0.15 -0.69 -12.75
N ASP A 13 -0.98 -0.35 -12.11
CA ASP A 13 -1.83 0.74 -12.57
C ASP A 13 -1.15 2.10 -12.42
N MET A 14 -0.41 2.32 -11.33
CA MET A 14 0.40 3.53 -11.14
C MET A 14 1.56 3.61 -12.14
N TYR A 15 2.18 2.48 -12.48
CA TYR A 15 3.20 2.43 -13.53
C TYR A 15 2.61 2.85 -14.89
N LEU A 16 1.44 2.32 -15.25
CA LEU A 16 0.74 2.71 -16.48
C LEU A 16 0.35 4.19 -16.45
N PHE A 17 -0.22 4.66 -15.34
CA PHE A 17 -0.58 6.05 -15.11
C PHE A 17 0.59 7.02 -15.31
N PHE A 18 1.75 6.73 -14.71
CA PHE A 18 2.94 7.59 -14.87
C PHE A 18 3.64 7.45 -16.22
N SER A 19 3.58 6.27 -16.85
CA SER A 19 4.21 6.06 -18.16
C SER A 19 3.50 6.81 -19.29
N GLY A 20 2.22 7.18 -19.11
CA GLY A 20 1.40 7.82 -20.13
C GLY A 20 1.10 6.93 -21.35
N GLY A 21 1.46 5.65 -21.31
CA GLY A 21 1.28 4.70 -22.42
C GLY A 21 -0.15 4.20 -22.57
N GLU A 22 -0.94 4.18 -21.49
CA GLU A 22 -2.36 3.84 -21.49
C GLU A 22 -3.15 4.87 -20.69
N ALA A 23 -4.38 5.16 -21.12
CA ALA A 23 -5.27 6.10 -20.45
C ALA A 23 -5.94 5.45 -19.23
N ILE A 24 -5.15 5.11 -18.20
CA ILE A 24 -5.72 4.97 -16.85
C ILE A 24 -5.97 6.39 -16.33
N GLY A 25 -7.23 6.73 -16.11
CA GLY A 25 -7.63 8.02 -15.55
C GLY A 25 -7.53 8.01 -14.03
N LEU A 26 -7.27 9.18 -13.44
CA LEU A 26 -7.26 9.37 -11.98
C LEU A 26 -8.58 8.92 -11.33
N GLN A 27 -9.72 9.16 -11.99
CA GLN A 27 -11.03 8.73 -11.50
C GLN A 27 -11.08 7.22 -11.29
N ARG A 28 -10.60 6.45 -12.27
CA ARG A 28 -10.58 4.98 -12.17
C ARG A 28 -9.68 4.51 -11.02
N LEU A 29 -8.50 5.11 -10.85
CA LEU A 29 -7.62 4.78 -9.73
C LEU A 29 -8.28 5.06 -8.38
N ALA A 30 -8.99 6.20 -8.27
CA ALA A 30 -9.70 6.57 -7.06
C ALA A 30 -10.85 5.61 -6.74
N ASP A 31 -11.58 5.15 -7.76
CA ASP A 31 -12.68 4.19 -7.60
C ASP A 31 -12.16 2.78 -7.24
N ASP A 32 -11.10 2.30 -7.92
CA ASP A 32 -10.55 0.95 -7.74
C ASP A 32 -9.78 0.78 -6.41
N TYR A 33 -9.21 1.86 -5.86
CA TYR A 33 -8.37 1.85 -4.65
C TYR A 33 -8.83 2.85 -3.59
N GLN A 34 -10.14 3.12 -3.51
CA GLN A 34 -10.70 4.06 -2.57
C GLN A 34 -10.30 3.73 -1.11
N GLY A 35 -9.83 4.74 -0.38
CA GLY A 35 -9.45 4.58 1.03
C GLY A 35 -8.09 3.92 1.27
N GLU A 36 -7.39 3.47 0.21
CA GLU A 36 -6.08 2.85 0.36
C GLU A 36 -4.98 3.89 0.63
N PRO A 37 -4.28 3.82 1.78
CA PRO A 37 -3.20 4.75 2.10
C PRO A 37 -2.10 4.77 1.05
N LEU A 38 -1.87 3.61 0.40
CA LEU A 38 -0.87 3.49 -0.66
C LEU A 38 -1.21 4.33 -1.88
N LEU A 39 -2.48 4.39 -2.31
CA LEU A 39 -2.88 5.30 -3.40
C LEU A 39 -2.62 6.75 -3.01
N THR A 40 -3.01 7.13 -1.79
CA THR A 40 -2.80 8.49 -1.28
C THR A 40 -1.32 8.86 -1.25
N ALA A 41 -0.45 7.93 -0.85
CA ALA A 41 1.00 8.12 -0.86
C ALA A 41 1.56 8.32 -2.28
N PHE A 42 1.03 7.58 -3.26
CA PHE A 42 1.40 7.73 -4.66
C PHE A 42 1.01 9.10 -5.25
N LEU A 43 -0.16 9.60 -4.88
CA LEU A 43 -0.72 10.87 -5.38
C LEU A 43 -0.24 12.10 -4.59
N GLY A 44 0.22 11.92 -3.35
CA GLY A 44 0.82 12.98 -2.54
C GLY A 44 2.20 13.36 -3.08
N ASN A 45 2.66 14.61 -2.87
CA ASN A 45 4.02 15.05 -3.20
C ASN A 45 4.50 14.73 -4.64
N LEU A 46 3.60 14.67 -5.63
CA LEU A 46 3.94 14.34 -7.03
C LEU A 46 4.99 15.27 -7.64
N ASN A 47 5.05 16.52 -7.19
CA ASN A 47 6.09 17.46 -7.60
C ASN A 47 7.50 16.93 -7.24
N GLN A 48 7.66 16.22 -6.13
CA GLN A 48 8.94 15.62 -5.74
C GLN A 48 9.26 14.34 -6.51
N ALA A 49 8.26 13.60 -6.98
CA ALA A 49 8.47 12.42 -7.82
C ALA A 49 9.20 12.79 -9.12
N LEU A 50 8.91 13.97 -9.68
CA LEU A 50 9.53 14.48 -10.91
C LEU A 50 11.01 14.87 -10.75
N GLU A 51 11.51 14.95 -9.51
CA GLU A 51 12.91 15.33 -9.21
C GLU A 51 13.87 14.13 -9.25
N ILE A 52 13.33 12.91 -9.36
CA ILE A 52 14.10 11.66 -9.28
C ILE A 52 13.72 10.68 -10.40
N PRO A 53 14.53 9.64 -10.62
CA PRO A 53 14.14 8.45 -11.38
C PRO A 53 13.00 7.67 -10.68
N TYR A 54 11.79 8.20 -10.69
CA TYR A 54 10.66 7.70 -9.91
C TYR A 54 10.30 6.24 -10.23
N MET A 55 10.48 5.78 -11.47
CA MET A 55 10.26 4.37 -11.84
C MET A 55 11.22 3.43 -11.10
N ASP A 56 12.51 3.80 -10.98
CA ASP A 56 13.49 3.00 -10.26
C ASP A 56 13.21 3.02 -8.75
N ALA A 57 12.77 4.16 -8.23
CA ALA A 57 12.36 4.30 -6.84
C ALA A 57 11.13 3.43 -6.52
N MET A 58 10.13 3.38 -7.41
CA MET A 58 8.97 2.49 -7.30
C MET A 58 9.36 1.02 -7.33
N GLN A 59 10.23 0.62 -8.27
CA GLN A 59 10.72 -0.76 -8.34
C GLN A 59 11.45 -1.15 -7.06
N GLY A 60 12.27 -0.25 -6.51
CA GLY A 60 12.97 -0.45 -5.25
C GLY A 60 12.02 -0.67 -4.08
N SER A 61 11.02 0.19 -3.89
CA SER A 61 10.05 0.06 -2.80
C SER A 61 9.19 -1.21 -2.93
N TYR A 62 8.75 -1.55 -4.14
CA TYR A 62 8.00 -2.78 -4.40
C TYR A 62 8.83 -4.03 -4.13
N ALA A 63 10.12 -4.02 -4.50
CA ALA A 63 11.01 -5.14 -4.25
C ALA A 63 11.19 -5.41 -2.75
N ILE A 64 11.29 -4.37 -1.92
CA ILE A 64 11.32 -4.49 -0.46
C ILE A 64 10.02 -5.13 0.03
N TYR A 65 8.86 -4.58 -0.32
CA TYR A 65 7.56 -5.13 0.08
C TYR A 65 7.43 -6.62 -0.26
N LYS A 66 7.77 -6.99 -1.50
CA LYS A 66 7.66 -8.37 -2.00
C LYS A 66 8.51 -9.37 -1.22
N LYS A 67 9.62 -8.96 -0.61
CA LYS A 67 10.46 -9.86 0.21
C LYS A 67 9.74 -10.33 1.47
N TYR A 68 8.87 -9.49 2.03
CA TYR A 68 8.26 -9.72 3.34
C TYR A 68 6.75 -10.05 3.26
N CYS A 69 6.05 -9.64 2.20
CA CYS A 69 4.61 -9.90 2.07
C CYS A 69 4.26 -11.40 2.08
N GLY A 70 3.09 -11.73 2.62
CA GLY A 70 2.54 -13.09 2.64
C GLY A 70 3.27 -14.08 3.54
N LYS A 71 4.15 -13.61 4.43
CA LYS A 71 4.89 -14.43 5.39
C LYS A 71 4.47 -14.10 6.83
N ALA A 72 4.62 -15.07 7.73
CA ALA A 72 4.66 -14.79 9.15
C ALA A 72 6.05 -14.21 9.49
N LEU A 73 6.10 -12.90 9.76
CA LEU A 73 7.35 -12.18 10.03
C LEU A 73 7.74 -12.34 11.51
N SER A 74 8.98 -12.74 11.75
CA SER A 74 9.60 -12.71 13.08
C SER A 74 10.11 -11.31 13.41
N ASP A 75 10.47 -11.06 14.68
CA ASP A 75 11.12 -9.80 15.09
C ASP A 75 12.39 -9.52 14.27
N SER A 76 13.17 -10.55 13.96
CA SER A 76 14.37 -10.42 13.11
C SER A 76 14.02 -10.05 11.67
N ASP A 77 12.89 -10.51 11.14
CA ASP A 77 12.43 -10.11 9.79
C ASP A 77 11.99 -8.65 9.78
N TRP A 78 11.35 -8.19 10.86
CA TRP A 78 10.98 -6.78 11.03
C TRP A 78 12.19 -5.87 11.12
N ASP A 79 13.20 -6.24 11.91
CA ASP A 79 14.46 -5.49 11.99
C ASP A 79 15.14 -5.39 10.63
N ALA A 80 15.15 -6.49 9.85
CA ALA A 80 15.67 -6.50 8.50
C ALA A 80 14.86 -5.58 7.56
N ALA A 81 13.53 -5.64 7.62
CA ALA A 81 12.65 -4.79 6.82
C ALA A 81 12.89 -3.31 7.12
N VAL A 82 12.94 -2.92 8.40
CA VAL A 82 13.21 -1.54 8.82
C VAL A 82 14.59 -1.08 8.36
N SER A 83 15.61 -1.96 8.42
CA SER A 83 16.95 -1.65 7.92
C SER A 83 16.96 -1.41 6.41
N GLU A 84 16.29 -2.26 5.62
CA GLU A 84 16.16 -2.07 4.17
C GLU A 84 15.39 -0.79 3.82
N ILE A 85 14.34 -0.45 4.57
CA ILE A 85 13.57 0.79 4.40
C ILE A 85 14.44 2.01 4.68
N ARG A 86 15.28 1.99 5.73
CA ARG A 86 16.22 3.08 6.02
C ARG A 86 17.22 3.26 4.87
N ALA A 87 17.82 2.16 4.40
CA ALA A 87 18.73 2.21 3.26
C ALA A 87 18.05 2.74 1.98
N TYR A 88 16.77 2.39 1.76
CA TYR A 88 15.98 2.93 0.67
C TYR A 88 15.77 4.44 0.79
N MET A 89 15.42 4.93 1.99
CA MET A 89 15.22 6.36 2.26
C MET A 89 16.53 7.16 2.18
N GLU A 90 17.67 6.56 2.52
CA GLU A 90 18.98 7.18 2.33
C GLU A 90 19.37 7.26 0.85
N LYS A 91 19.08 6.22 0.08
CA LYS A 91 19.28 6.20 -1.38
C LYS A 91 18.38 7.22 -2.09
N TRP A 92 17.14 7.35 -1.63
CA TRP A 92 16.13 8.24 -2.19
C TRP A 92 15.61 9.22 -1.12
N PRO A 93 16.39 10.26 -0.75
CA PRO A 93 16.01 11.22 0.27
C PRO A 93 14.95 12.21 -0.25
N ASN A 94 13.76 11.68 -0.49
CA ASN A 94 12.65 12.33 -1.18
C ASN A 94 11.32 11.99 -0.46
N GLU A 95 10.48 12.99 -0.20
CA GLU A 95 9.25 12.80 0.60
C GLU A 95 8.20 11.96 -0.12
N TRP A 96 8.22 11.92 -1.46
CA TRP A 96 7.36 11.01 -2.21
C TRP A 96 7.76 9.54 -1.99
N CYS A 97 9.05 9.22 -2.12
CA CYS A 97 9.58 7.89 -1.83
C CYS A 97 9.29 7.45 -0.39
N LYS A 98 9.49 8.37 0.56
CA LYS A 98 9.20 8.15 1.98
C LYS A 98 7.71 7.85 2.20
N GLY A 99 6.81 8.59 1.55
CA GLY A 99 5.37 8.32 1.62
C GLY A 99 5.03 6.89 1.17
N ILE A 100 5.54 6.49 0.00
CA ILE A 100 5.26 5.16 -0.58
C ILE A 100 5.78 4.04 0.33
N ILE A 101 7.04 4.12 0.77
CA ILE A 101 7.64 3.03 1.54
C ILE A 101 7.01 2.87 2.92
N LEU A 102 6.57 3.98 3.55
CA LEU A 102 5.86 3.93 4.83
C LEU A 102 4.44 3.37 4.67
N ALA A 103 3.73 3.71 3.59
CA ALA A 103 2.43 3.11 3.29
C ALA A 103 2.56 1.59 3.03
N LEU A 104 3.63 1.15 2.38
CA LEU A 104 3.94 -0.28 2.21
C LEU A 104 4.24 -0.98 3.54
N LEU A 105 4.98 -0.33 4.44
CA LEU A 105 5.25 -0.87 5.77
C LEU A 105 3.96 -1.04 6.57
N GLU A 106 3.07 -0.05 6.53
CA GLU A 106 1.76 -0.13 7.18
C GLU A 106 0.94 -1.31 6.63
N LEU A 107 0.94 -1.53 5.31
CA LEU A 107 0.25 -2.67 4.71
C LEU A 107 0.86 -4.02 5.14
N LEU A 108 2.18 -4.11 5.30
CA LEU A 108 2.83 -5.30 5.86
C LEU A 108 2.39 -5.54 7.31
N GLU A 109 2.29 -4.49 8.13
CA GLU A 109 1.83 -4.62 9.51
C GLU A 109 0.37 -5.07 9.60
N ARG A 110 -0.51 -4.52 8.75
CA ARG A 110 -1.91 -4.94 8.65
C ARG A 110 -2.02 -6.41 8.23
N GLU A 111 -1.25 -6.83 7.22
CA GLU A 111 -1.19 -8.24 6.78
C GLU A 111 -0.69 -9.16 7.89
N ALA A 112 0.37 -8.78 8.61
CA ALA A 112 0.91 -9.57 9.71
C ALA A 112 -0.09 -9.71 10.88
N LYS A 113 -0.80 -8.63 11.23
CA LYS A 113 -1.86 -8.65 12.25
C LYS A 113 -3.02 -9.55 11.85
N LYS A 114 -3.47 -9.47 10.59
CA LYS A 114 -4.50 -10.35 10.02
C LYS A 114 -4.09 -11.82 10.08
N ASN A 115 -2.83 -12.13 9.73
CA ASN A 115 -2.30 -13.48 9.77
C ASN A 115 -2.14 -14.01 11.21
N ALA A 116 -1.86 -13.14 12.18
CA ALA A 116 -1.76 -13.51 13.59
C ALA A 116 -3.13 -13.73 14.25
N ASN A 117 -4.15 -12.97 13.85
CA ASN A 117 -5.50 -12.99 14.45
C ASN A 117 -6.62 -13.19 13.40
N PRO A 118 -6.69 -14.35 12.72
CA PRO A 118 -7.68 -14.61 11.67
C PRO A 118 -9.14 -14.59 12.15
N SER A 119 -9.39 -14.59 13.47
CA SER A 119 -10.74 -14.67 14.08
C SER A 119 -11.39 -13.32 14.40
N THR A 120 -10.62 -12.22 14.41
CA THR A 120 -11.11 -10.91 14.91
C THR A 120 -11.76 -10.09 13.80
N GLU A 121 -11.19 -10.11 12.59
CA GLU A 121 -11.79 -9.45 11.42
C GLU A 121 -13.17 -10.04 11.08
N SER A 122 -13.38 -11.35 11.23
CA SER A 122 -14.71 -11.95 11.00
C SER A 122 -15.78 -11.47 11.99
N GLN A 123 -15.38 -10.92 13.14
CA GLN A 123 -16.29 -10.31 14.11
C GLN A 123 -16.44 -8.81 13.87
N GLU A 124 -15.36 -8.11 13.54
CA GLU A 124 -15.39 -6.67 13.21
C GLU A 124 -16.14 -6.41 11.90
N GLU A 125 -15.89 -7.17 10.83
CA GLU A 125 -16.67 -7.11 9.57
C GLU A 125 -18.16 -7.39 9.83
N ARG A 126 -18.49 -8.34 10.72
CA ARG A 126 -19.88 -8.62 11.12
C ARG A 126 -20.52 -7.49 11.93
N ILE A 127 -19.74 -6.82 12.78
CA ILE A 127 -20.21 -5.69 13.60
C ILE A 127 -20.40 -4.45 12.73
N GLU A 128 -19.52 -4.23 11.75
CA GLU A 128 -19.60 -3.14 10.78
C GLU A 128 -20.78 -3.34 9.82
N GLU A 129 -20.96 -4.55 9.27
CA GLU A 129 -22.14 -4.92 8.47
C GLU A 129 -23.45 -4.76 9.26
N GLN A 130 -23.47 -5.11 10.55
CA GLN A 130 -24.63 -4.89 11.41
C GLN A 130 -24.91 -3.40 11.65
N ARG A 131 -23.88 -2.58 11.83
CA ARG A 131 -24.03 -1.12 12.01
C ARG A 131 -24.53 -0.45 10.72
N GLU A 132 -24.03 -0.85 9.57
CA GLU A 132 -24.47 -0.33 8.27
C GLU A 132 -25.94 -0.70 7.98
N GLN A 133 -26.36 -1.92 8.35
CA GLN A 133 -27.76 -2.34 8.23
C GLN A 133 -28.71 -1.63 9.22
N GLU A 134 -28.23 -1.22 10.40
CA GLU A 134 -29.01 -0.44 11.36
C GLU A 134 -29.15 1.04 10.98
N LEU A 135 -28.29 1.55 10.09
CA LEU A 135 -28.29 2.94 9.61
C LEU A 135 -29.13 3.17 8.34
N GLU A 136 -29.55 2.11 7.64
CA GLU A 136 -30.52 2.19 6.53
C GLU A 136 -31.94 2.35 7.12
N PRO A 137 -32.62 3.50 6.93
CA PRO A 137 -33.99 3.65 7.40
C PRO A 137 -34.90 2.74 6.57
N ALA A 138 -35.68 1.90 7.25
CA ALA A 138 -36.71 1.07 6.63
C ALA A 138 -37.64 1.95 5.77
N ALA A 139 -37.52 1.82 4.45
CA ALA A 139 -38.39 2.44 3.45
C ALA A 139 -39.75 1.73 3.37
#